data_AF-A0A5U8SWW1-F1
#
_entry.id   AF-A0A5U8SWW1-F1
#
_cell.length_a   1.000
_cell.length_b   1.000
_cell.length_c   1.000
_cell.angle_alpha   90.00
_cell.angle_beta   90.00
_cell.angle_gamma   90.00
#
_symmetry.space_group_name_H-M   'P 1'
#
loop_
_entity.id
_entity.type
_entity.pdbx_description
1 polymer ?
#
loop_
_entity_poly.entity_id
_entity_poly.type
_entity_poly.pdbx_seq_one_letter_code
_entity_poly.pdbx_strand_id
1 'polypeptide(L)'
;MRIGQYQLKNRLIAAPMAGITDRPFRSLCYEMGAGMAVSEMLSSNPQVWKTDKSRLRMVHSDEPGIRSVQIAGNDPGEMAAAAKINVAGGAQVIDINMGCPAKKVNRKLAGSALLRYPALVEEILKAVVNAVDVPVTLKIRTGWSPEERNCVTIAQLAERCGIQALTIHGRTRAC
;
A
#
# COMPACT_ATOMS: atom_id res chain seq x y z
N MET A 1 14.30 -0.18 -12.75
CA MET A 1 13.61 0.75 -11.81
C MET A 1 14.02 0.32 -10.40
N ARG A 2 14.21 1.25 -9.46
CA ARG A 2 14.70 0.94 -8.11
C ARG A 2 13.70 1.42 -7.04
N ILE A 3 13.45 0.60 -6.03
CA ILE A 3 12.66 0.94 -4.84
C ILE A 3 13.53 0.62 -3.62
N GLY A 4 14.05 1.64 -2.95
CA GLY A 4 15.09 1.48 -1.92
C GLY A 4 16.29 0.71 -2.43
N GLN A 5 16.62 -0.40 -1.78
CA GLN A 5 17.71 -1.30 -2.16
C GLN A 5 17.34 -2.28 -3.30
N TYR A 6 16.06 -2.39 -3.66
CA TYR A 6 15.60 -3.38 -4.63
C TYR A 6 15.62 -2.85 -6.07
N GLN A 7 16.38 -3.52 -6.93
CA GLN A 7 16.36 -3.29 -8.37
C GLN A 7 15.31 -4.21 -9.03
N LEU A 8 14.30 -3.64 -9.67
CA LEU A 8 13.31 -4.39 -10.44
C LEU A 8 13.88 -4.82 -11.80
N LYS A 9 13.47 -6.02 -12.26
CA LYS A 9 13.85 -6.60 -13.57
C LYS A 9 13.43 -5.71 -14.75
N ASN A 10 12.31 -5.01 -14.63
CA ASN A 10 11.80 -4.06 -15.62
C ASN A 10 11.04 -2.92 -14.93
N ARG A 11 10.21 -2.18 -15.67
CA ARG A 11 9.46 -1.01 -15.18
C ARG A 11 7.95 -1.27 -15.10
N LEU A 12 7.53 -2.54 -15.04
CA LEU A 12 6.14 -2.97 -15.02
C LEU A 12 5.81 -3.60 -13.66
N ILE A 13 4.77 -3.08 -13.00
CA ILE A 13 4.31 -3.55 -11.68
C ILE A 13 2.85 -3.98 -11.81
N ALA A 14 2.53 -5.21 -11.42
CA ALA A 14 1.14 -5.68 -11.35
C ALA A 14 0.44 -5.02 -10.15
N ALA A 15 -0.67 -4.33 -10.42
CA ALA A 15 -1.37 -3.52 -9.44
C ALA A 15 -2.07 -4.39 -8.37
N PRO A 16 -2.16 -3.93 -7.12
CA PRO A 16 -2.89 -4.63 -6.07
C PRO A 16 -4.40 -4.54 -6.32
N MET A 17 -5.08 -5.69 -6.34
CA MET A 17 -6.52 -5.78 -6.56
C MET A 17 -7.13 -6.76 -5.55
N ALA A 18 -7.81 -6.21 -4.53
CA ALA A 18 -8.46 -7.02 -3.51
C ALA A 18 -9.48 -7.99 -4.14
N GLY A 19 -9.38 -9.27 -3.79
CA GLY A 19 -10.15 -10.38 -4.33
C GLY A 19 -9.57 -11.00 -5.61
N ILE A 20 -8.52 -10.42 -6.20
CA ILE A 20 -7.97 -10.85 -7.50
C ILE A 20 -6.49 -11.21 -7.38
N THR A 21 -5.67 -10.31 -6.84
CA THR A 21 -4.22 -10.54 -6.71
C THR A 21 -3.92 -11.40 -5.50
N ASP A 22 -4.48 -12.60 -5.42
CA ASP A 22 -4.05 -13.62 -4.48
C ASP A 22 -2.67 -14.17 -4.88
N ARG A 23 -2.11 -15.08 -4.07
CA ARG A 23 -0.75 -15.59 -4.32
C ARG A 23 -0.62 -16.30 -5.67
N PRO A 24 -1.48 -17.27 -6.06
CA PRO A 24 -1.40 -17.89 -7.38
C PRO A 24 -1.43 -16.89 -8.53
N PHE A 25 -2.31 -15.89 -8.49
CA PHE A 25 -2.39 -14.86 -9.53
C PHE A 25 -1.12 -14.01 -9.62
N ARG A 26 -0.53 -13.63 -8.46
CA ARG A 26 0.73 -12.88 -8.42
C ARG A 26 1.89 -13.67 -8.99
N SER A 27 1.98 -14.96 -8.68
CA SER A 27 3.01 -15.85 -9.24
C SER A 27 2.90 -15.92 -10.76
N LEU A 28 1.70 -16.12 -11.30
CA LEU A 28 1.46 -16.13 -12.73
C LEU A 28 1.86 -14.78 -13.39
N CYS A 29 1.49 -13.65 -12.79
CA CYS A 29 1.88 -12.34 -13.30
C CYS A 29 3.40 -12.16 -13.35
N TYR A 30 4.12 -12.65 -12.33
CA TYR A 30 5.59 -12.60 -12.30
C TYR A 30 6.22 -13.50 -13.37
N GLU A 31 5.70 -14.71 -13.57
CA GLU A 31 6.12 -15.62 -14.64
C GLU A 31 5.87 -15.04 -16.04
N MET A 32 4.77 -14.30 -16.20
CA MET A 32 4.41 -13.58 -17.44
C MET A 32 5.16 -12.25 -17.63
N GLY A 33 6.12 -11.93 -16.76
CA GLY A 33 7.05 -10.81 -16.97
C GLY A 33 6.78 -9.55 -16.16
N ALA A 34 5.88 -9.57 -15.16
CA ALA A 34 5.79 -8.46 -14.20
C ALA A 34 7.11 -8.32 -13.43
N GLY A 35 7.66 -7.11 -13.35
CA GLY A 35 8.88 -6.83 -12.58
C GLY A 35 8.66 -6.91 -11.07
N MET A 36 7.43 -6.70 -10.62
CA MET A 36 6.94 -6.88 -9.24
C MET A 36 5.42 -7.05 -9.26
N ALA A 37 4.86 -7.79 -8.30
CA ALA A 37 3.41 -7.88 -8.08
C ALA A 37 3.10 -7.51 -6.64
N VAL A 38 2.11 -6.63 -6.43
CA VAL A 38 1.72 -6.17 -5.08
C VAL A 38 0.58 -7.03 -4.55
N SER A 39 0.66 -7.41 -3.28
CA SER A 39 -0.36 -8.22 -2.60
C SER A 39 -1.75 -7.57 -2.61
N GLU A 40 -2.77 -8.37 -2.29
CA GLU A 40 -4.03 -7.79 -1.87
C GLU A 40 -3.86 -6.83 -0.68
N MET A 41 -4.79 -5.89 -0.58
CA MET A 41 -4.86 -4.96 0.53
C MET A 41 -5.19 -5.68 1.86
N LEU A 42 -4.32 -5.52 2.84
CA LEU A 42 -4.50 -5.93 4.23
C LEU A 42 -5.02 -4.77 5.08
N SER A 43 -5.94 -5.06 5.99
CA SER A 43 -6.43 -4.05 6.92
C SER A 43 -5.46 -3.86 8.08
N SER A 44 -5.25 -2.62 8.51
CA SER A 44 -4.52 -2.30 9.74
C SER A 44 -5.28 -2.69 11.01
N ASN A 45 -6.58 -2.96 10.93
CA ASN A 45 -7.40 -3.24 12.10
C ASN A 45 -7.02 -4.60 12.72
N PRO A 46 -6.49 -4.65 13.94
CA PRO A 46 -6.06 -5.89 14.57
C PRO A 46 -7.20 -6.88 14.81
N GLN A 47 -8.44 -6.40 14.93
CA GLN A 47 -9.61 -7.25 15.18
C GLN A 47 -9.87 -8.26 14.06
N VAL A 48 -9.44 -7.97 12.83
CA VAL A 48 -9.68 -8.87 11.68
C VAL A 48 -8.51 -9.79 11.38
N TRP A 49 -7.34 -9.62 12.01
CA TRP A 49 -6.13 -10.38 11.68
C TRP A 49 -6.25 -11.88 11.95
N LYS A 50 -7.10 -12.29 12.90
CA LYS A 50 -7.36 -13.71 13.20
C LYS A 50 -8.29 -14.39 12.21
N THR A 51 -8.96 -13.64 11.33
CA THR A 51 -9.84 -14.22 10.30
C THR A 51 -9.00 -14.97 9.26
N ASP A 52 -9.53 -16.07 8.72
CA ASP A 52 -8.81 -16.85 7.69
C ASP A 52 -8.45 -16.00 6.48
N LYS A 53 -9.34 -15.11 6.07
CA LYS A 53 -9.08 -14.14 5.00
C LYS A 53 -7.84 -13.29 5.25
N SER A 54 -7.62 -12.80 6.48
CA SER A 54 -6.45 -12.00 6.79
C SER A 54 -5.21 -12.87 6.97
N ARG A 55 -5.34 -14.04 7.62
CA ARG A 55 -4.23 -14.98 7.81
C ARG A 55 -3.62 -15.45 6.49
N LEU A 56 -4.46 -15.81 5.52
CA LEU A 56 -4.01 -16.22 4.17
C LEU A 56 -3.28 -15.09 3.42
N ARG A 57 -3.55 -13.83 3.77
CA ARG A 57 -2.91 -12.66 3.17
C ARG A 57 -1.66 -12.21 3.91
N MET A 58 -1.36 -12.72 5.10
CA MET A 58 -0.21 -12.29 5.94
C MET A 58 1.02 -13.22 5.82
N VAL A 59 0.93 -14.29 5.03
CA VAL A 59 2.04 -15.21 4.78
C VAL A 59 2.65 -14.89 3.43
N HIS A 60 3.91 -14.44 3.42
CA HIS A 60 4.56 -13.93 2.20
C HIS A 60 5.80 -14.73 1.81
N SER A 61 6.32 -15.61 2.68
CA SER A 61 7.65 -16.22 2.59
C SER A 61 7.94 -17.01 1.31
N ASP A 62 6.92 -17.43 0.58
CA ASP A 62 7.00 -18.31 -0.59
C ASP A 62 6.44 -17.66 -1.88
N GLU A 63 6.42 -16.33 -1.91
CA GLU A 63 6.13 -15.54 -3.11
C GLU A 63 7.38 -15.29 -3.98
N PRO A 64 7.24 -15.37 -5.31
CA PRO A 64 8.35 -15.10 -6.23
C PRO A 64 8.64 -13.60 -6.32
N GLY A 65 9.93 -13.27 -6.51
CA GLY A 65 10.37 -11.88 -6.67
C GLY A 65 10.38 -11.08 -5.36
N ILE A 66 10.16 -9.77 -5.46
CA ILE A 66 10.14 -8.86 -4.32
C ILE A 66 8.74 -8.85 -3.71
N ARG A 67 8.67 -9.17 -2.42
CA ARG A 67 7.41 -9.32 -1.67
C ARG A 67 6.87 -7.97 -1.22
N SER A 68 6.07 -7.34 -2.08
CA SER A 68 5.44 -6.05 -1.82
C SER A 68 4.02 -6.23 -1.25
N VAL A 69 3.81 -5.76 -0.03
CA VAL A 69 2.57 -5.97 0.71
C VAL A 69 1.82 -4.67 0.91
N GLN A 70 0.56 -4.61 0.48
CA GLN A 70 -0.25 -3.40 0.62
C GLN A 70 -1.07 -3.40 1.92
N ILE A 71 -0.96 -2.34 2.71
CA ILE A 71 -1.74 -2.11 3.95
C ILE A 71 -2.70 -0.92 3.80
N ALA A 72 -3.81 -0.96 4.53
CA ALA A 72 -4.83 0.09 4.53
C ALA A 72 -5.49 0.30 5.89
N GLY A 73 -5.67 1.57 6.24
CA GLY A 73 -6.19 2.04 7.52
C GLY A 73 -6.09 3.55 7.61
N ASN A 74 -6.43 4.10 8.77
CA ASN A 74 -6.37 5.54 9.04
C ASN A 74 -5.81 5.92 10.41
N ASP A 75 -5.51 4.94 11.26
CA ASP A 75 -4.87 5.19 12.54
C ASP A 75 -3.36 4.97 12.37
N PRO A 76 -2.50 5.97 12.68
CA PRO A 76 -1.05 5.85 12.52
C PRO A 76 -0.45 4.67 13.29
N GLY A 77 -0.93 4.38 14.50
CA GLY A 77 -0.45 3.30 15.34
C GLY A 77 -0.83 1.91 14.80
N GLU A 78 -2.09 1.72 14.40
CA GLU A 78 -2.56 0.50 13.74
C GLU A 78 -1.80 0.25 12.42
N MET A 79 -1.56 1.30 11.63
CA MET A 79 -0.83 1.21 10.37
C MET A 79 0.64 0.80 10.58
N ALA A 80 1.31 1.39 11.58
CA ALA A 80 2.68 1.02 11.97
C ALA A 80 2.75 -0.44 12.46
N ALA A 81 1.79 -0.89 13.27
CA ALA A 81 1.73 -2.27 13.74
C ALA A 81 1.50 -3.25 12.58
N ALA A 82 0.60 -2.91 11.65
CA ALA A 82 0.35 -3.71 10.46
C ALA A 82 1.59 -3.85 9.57
N ALA A 83 2.37 -2.77 9.41
CA ALA A 83 3.64 -2.81 8.69
C ALA A 83 4.63 -3.78 9.35
N LYS A 84 4.85 -3.64 10.67
CA LYS A 84 5.75 -4.52 11.44
C LYS A 84 5.39 -5.99 11.31
N ILE A 85 4.10 -6.32 11.43
CA ILE A 85 3.63 -7.72 11.34
C ILE A 85 3.86 -8.29 9.95
N ASN A 86 3.59 -7.52 8.89
CA ASN A 86 3.82 -8.01 7.54
C ASN A 86 5.31 -8.17 7.21
N VAL A 87 6.17 -7.28 7.72
CA VAL A 87 7.63 -7.43 7.63
C VAL A 87 8.10 -8.68 8.37
N ALA A 88 7.62 -8.92 9.59
CA ALA A 88 7.89 -10.17 10.32
C ALA A 88 7.37 -11.42 9.57
N GLY A 89 6.28 -11.28 8.82
CA GLY A 89 5.75 -12.31 7.91
C GLY A 89 6.49 -12.44 6.56
N GLY A 90 7.56 -11.67 6.36
CA GLY A 90 8.46 -11.76 5.21
C GLY A 90 8.30 -10.66 4.16
N ALA A 91 7.45 -9.65 4.38
CA ALA A 91 7.34 -8.51 3.45
C ALA A 91 8.69 -7.79 3.30
N GLN A 92 9.04 -7.51 2.05
CA GLN A 92 10.26 -6.78 1.67
C GLN A 92 9.99 -5.33 1.28
N VAL A 93 8.74 -5.01 0.96
CA VAL A 93 8.27 -3.65 0.69
C VAL A 93 6.88 -3.51 1.31
N ILE A 94 6.63 -2.39 1.98
CA ILE A 94 5.31 -2.03 2.50
C ILE A 94 4.70 -0.96 1.60
N ASP A 95 3.54 -1.22 1.01
CA ASP A 95 2.80 -0.23 0.21
C ASP A 95 1.59 0.29 1.00
N ILE A 96 1.40 1.60 1.07
CA ILE A 96 0.26 2.21 1.76
C ILE A 96 -0.84 2.53 0.74
N ASN A 97 -2.04 2.01 0.97
CA ASN A 97 -3.20 2.32 0.14
C ASN A 97 -3.86 3.65 0.57
N MET A 98 -3.73 4.67 -0.27
CA MET A 98 -4.51 5.90 -0.23
C MET A 98 -5.25 6.15 -1.55
N GLY A 99 -5.62 5.07 -2.25
CA GLY A 99 -6.20 5.13 -3.60
C GLY A 99 -7.57 4.44 -3.75
N CYS A 100 -7.94 3.55 -2.83
CA CYS A 100 -9.23 2.85 -2.90
C CYS A 100 -10.40 3.85 -2.76
N PRO A 101 -11.41 3.84 -3.66
CA PRO A 101 -12.56 4.73 -3.59
C PRO A 101 -13.66 4.27 -2.62
N ALA A 102 -13.54 3.03 -2.11
CA ALA A 102 -14.46 2.47 -1.13
C ALA A 102 -14.49 3.38 0.11
N LYS A 103 -15.66 3.94 0.42
CA LYS A 103 -15.83 4.98 1.45
C LYS A 103 -15.31 4.56 2.82
N LYS A 104 -15.32 3.26 3.12
CA LYS A 104 -15.02 2.71 4.44
C LYS A 104 -14.24 1.40 4.33
N VAL A 105 -13.12 1.31 5.05
CA VAL A 105 -12.52 0.03 5.44
C VAL A 105 -12.82 -0.11 6.93
N ASN A 106 -13.54 -1.17 7.33
CA ASN A 106 -13.97 -1.36 8.73
C ASN A 106 -14.69 -0.16 9.34
N ARG A 107 -15.60 0.46 8.58
CA ARG A 107 -16.40 1.65 8.97
C ARG A 107 -15.62 2.95 9.20
N LYS A 108 -14.29 2.93 9.16
CA LYS A 108 -13.42 4.12 9.25
C LYS A 108 -13.09 4.68 7.86
N LEU A 109 -12.75 5.97 7.79
CA LEU A 109 -12.19 6.58 6.58
C LEU A 109 -10.93 5.81 6.19
N ALA A 110 -10.71 5.55 4.90
CA ALA A 110 -9.50 4.88 4.41
C ALA A 110 -9.34 5.13 2.91
N GLY A 111 -8.21 4.69 2.34
CA GLY A 111 -7.96 4.83 0.92
C GLY A 111 -7.98 6.30 0.49
N SER A 112 -8.60 6.59 -0.64
CA SER A 112 -8.64 7.94 -1.21
C SER A 112 -9.43 8.98 -0.40
N ALA A 113 -10.20 8.56 0.61
CA ALA A 113 -10.81 9.50 1.55
C ALA A 113 -9.78 10.26 2.39
N LEU A 114 -8.59 9.66 2.62
CA LEU A 114 -7.50 10.28 3.37
C LEU A 114 -6.90 11.49 2.64
N LEU A 115 -7.06 11.57 1.31
CA LEU A 115 -6.51 12.69 0.52
C LEU A 115 -7.11 14.05 0.91
N ARG A 116 -8.26 14.09 1.59
CA ARG A 116 -8.83 15.34 2.13
C ARG A 116 -8.19 15.80 3.44
N TYR A 117 -7.32 14.99 4.04
CA TYR A 117 -6.73 15.22 5.35
C TYR A 117 -5.19 15.11 5.33
N PRO A 118 -4.47 16.07 4.70
CA PRO A 118 -3.02 15.99 4.56
C PRO A 118 -2.24 15.82 5.88
N ALA A 119 -2.72 16.42 6.98
CA ALA A 119 -2.11 16.24 8.30
C ALA A 119 -2.15 14.78 8.77
N LEU A 120 -3.31 14.13 8.65
CA LEU A 120 -3.45 12.71 8.97
C LEU A 120 -2.62 11.82 8.03
N VAL A 121 -2.53 12.18 6.74
CA VAL A 121 -1.63 11.50 5.80
C VAL A 121 -0.20 11.56 6.33
N GLU A 122 0.30 12.75 6.69
CA GLU A 122 1.65 12.91 7.24
C GLU A 122 1.91 12.07 8.48
N GLU A 123 0.98 12.06 9.43
CA GLU A 123 1.07 11.23 10.64
C GLU A 123 1.19 9.74 10.31
N ILE A 124 0.34 9.23 9.40
CA ILE A 124 0.37 7.83 8.96
C ILE A 124 1.70 7.50 8.28
N LEU A 125 2.14 8.34 7.33
CA LEU A 125 3.37 8.06 6.58
C LEU A 125 4.60 8.03 7.51
N LYS A 126 4.74 9.02 8.40
CA LYS A 126 5.83 9.06 9.39
C LYS A 126 5.78 7.84 10.32
N ALA A 127 4.60 7.48 10.83
CA ALA A 127 4.46 6.34 11.72
C ALA A 127 4.87 5.02 11.05
N VAL A 128 4.48 4.80 9.79
CA VAL A 128 4.83 3.58 9.05
C VAL A 128 6.30 3.55 8.65
N VAL A 129 6.84 4.65 8.11
CA VAL A 129 8.25 4.75 7.70
C VAL A 129 9.19 4.53 8.90
N ASN A 130 8.88 5.10 10.06
CA ASN A 130 9.70 4.93 11.26
C ASN A 130 9.52 3.55 11.93
N ALA A 131 8.54 2.76 11.52
CA ALA A 131 8.21 1.49 12.15
C ALA A 131 8.97 0.28 11.58
N VAL A 132 9.51 0.40 10.36
CA VAL A 132 10.12 -0.73 9.64
C VAL A 132 11.36 -0.31 8.86
N ASP A 133 12.34 -1.19 8.75
CA ASP A 133 13.59 -0.94 8.00
C ASP A 133 13.48 -1.24 6.49
N VAL A 134 12.33 -1.79 6.05
CA VAL A 134 12.07 -2.06 4.64
C VAL A 134 11.55 -0.82 3.92
N PRO A 135 11.72 -0.69 2.59
CA PRO A 135 11.14 0.42 1.84
C PRO A 135 9.63 0.52 1.99
N VAL A 136 9.16 1.75 2.22
CA VAL A 136 7.74 2.08 2.25
C VAL A 136 7.37 2.87 1.01
N THR A 137 6.31 2.43 0.33
CA THR A 137 5.76 3.06 -0.88
C THR A 137 4.34 3.55 -0.63
N LEU A 138 3.86 4.44 -1.49
CA LEU A 138 2.52 5.01 -1.38
C LEU A 138 1.77 4.88 -2.71
N LYS A 139 0.50 4.48 -2.66
CA LYS A 139 -0.40 4.45 -3.81
C LYS A 139 -1.58 5.40 -3.62
N ILE A 140 -1.69 6.42 -4.48
CA ILE A 140 -2.73 7.46 -4.43
C ILE A 140 -3.59 7.53 -5.70
N ARG A 141 -4.57 8.44 -5.65
CA ARG A 141 -5.32 8.99 -6.79
C ARG A 141 -4.91 10.44 -7.03
N THR A 142 -5.44 11.08 -8.08
CA THR A 142 -5.16 12.50 -8.35
C THR A 142 -5.76 13.47 -7.32
N GLY A 143 -6.75 13.01 -6.56
CA GLY A 143 -7.44 13.76 -5.51
C GLY A 143 -8.77 13.13 -5.14
N TRP A 144 -9.57 13.85 -4.37
CA TRP A 144 -10.90 13.40 -3.96
C TRP A 144 -11.95 13.58 -5.07
N SER A 145 -11.98 14.74 -5.71
CA SER A 145 -12.84 15.06 -6.86
C SER A 145 -12.04 15.84 -7.90
N PRO A 146 -12.58 16.09 -9.11
CA PRO A 146 -11.93 16.94 -10.11
C PRO A 146 -11.59 18.35 -9.60
N GLU A 147 -12.41 18.88 -8.70
CA GLU A 147 -12.26 20.19 -8.05
C GLU A 147 -11.27 20.12 -6.87
N GLU A 148 -11.20 18.97 -6.18
CA GLU A 148 -10.33 18.73 -5.02
C GLU A 148 -9.11 17.85 -5.42
N ARG A 149 -8.32 18.30 -6.40
CA ARG A 149 -7.04 17.66 -6.78
C ARG A 149 -5.88 18.18 -5.95
N ASN A 150 -5.15 17.28 -5.29
CA ASN A 150 -4.01 17.63 -4.45
C ASN A 150 -2.84 16.62 -4.54
N CYS A 151 -2.78 15.80 -5.60
CA CYS A 151 -1.74 14.77 -5.73
C CYS A 151 -0.31 15.32 -5.69
N VAL A 152 -0.04 16.52 -6.20
CA VAL A 152 1.29 17.13 -6.14
C VAL A 152 1.67 17.46 -4.69
N THR A 153 0.76 18.06 -3.93
CA THR A 153 0.95 18.34 -2.50
C THR A 153 1.19 17.06 -1.70
N ILE A 154 0.39 16.01 -1.96
CA ILE A 154 0.55 14.70 -1.30
C ILE A 154 1.86 14.03 -1.72
N ALA A 155 2.30 14.18 -2.97
CA ALA A 155 3.57 13.62 -3.45
C ALA A 155 4.78 14.26 -2.73
N GLN A 156 4.82 15.59 -2.64
CA GLN A 156 5.88 16.31 -1.94
C GLN A 156 5.88 15.99 -0.43
N LEU A 157 4.70 15.85 0.16
CA LEU A 157 4.55 15.43 1.56
C LEU A 157 5.09 14.01 1.76
N ALA A 158 4.74 13.07 0.87
CA ALA A 158 5.21 11.69 0.94
C ALA A 158 6.74 11.59 0.84
N GLU A 159 7.35 12.34 -0.07
CA GLU A 159 8.81 12.43 -0.21
C GLU A 159 9.46 12.90 1.10
N ARG A 160 8.97 14.00 1.70
CA ARG A 160 9.48 14.49 3.00
C ARG A 160 9.31 13.49 4.15
N CYS A 161 8.31 12.60 4.06
CA CYS A 161 8.09 11.55 5.06
C CYS A 161 8.97 10.31 4.85
N GLY A 162 9.77 10.25 3.77
CA GLY A 162 10.64 9.10 3.50
C GLY A 162 10.03 8.00 2.64
N ILE A 163 8.91 8.26 1.95
CA ILE A 163 8.35 7.32 0.97
C ILE A 163 9.31 7.15 -0.21
N GLN A 164 9.60 5.90 -0.57
CA GLN A 164 10.65 5.57 -1.54
C GLN A 164 10.13 5.32 -2.96
N ALA A 165 8.81 5.21 -3.14
CA ALA A 165 8.16 5.24 -4.45
C ALA A 165 6.69 5.66 -4.32
N LEU A 166 6.19 6.38 -5.32
CA LEU A 166 4.81 6.84 -5.40
C LEU A 166 4.12 6.31 -6.66
N THR A 167 2.99 5.63 -6.49
CA THR A 167 2.12 5.20 -7.60
C THR A 167 0.87 6.08 -7.64
N ILE A 168 0.56 6.63 -8.81
CA ILE A 168 -0.63 7.50 -9.00
C ILE A 168 -1.59 6.82 -9.97
N HIS A 169 -2.81 6.52 -9.51
CA HIS A 169 -3.91 6.22 -10.42
C HIS A 169 -4.46 7.55 -10.95
N GLY A 170 -4.40 7.78 -12.27
CA GLY A 170 -4.74 9.02 -12.97
C GLY A 170 -6.21 9.48 -12.92
N ARG A 171 -6.99 9.05 -11.93
CA ARG A 171 -8.38 9.45 -11.70
C ARG A 171 -8.56 9.95 -10.27
N THR A 172 -9.54 10.82 -10.07
CA THR A 172 -9.96 11.24 -8.72
C THR A 172 -10.82 10.15 -8.09
N ARG A 173 -11.14 10.24 -6.81
CA ARG A 173 -12.03 9.28 -6.15
C ARG A 173 -13.46 9.33 -6.72
N ALA A 174 -13.94 10.50 -7.13
CA ALA A 174 -15.31 10.72 -7.57
C ALA A 174 -15.62 10.25 -9.00
N CYS A 175 -14.58 9.97 -9.81
CA CYS A 175 -14.70 9.47 -11.18
C CYS A 175 -14.89 7.95 -11.25
#